data_AF-A0A0G0BEN5-F1
#
_entry.id   AF-A0A0G0BEN5-F1
#
_cell.length_a   1.000
_cell.length_b   1.000
_cell.length_c   1.000
_cell.angle_alpha   90.00
_cell.angle_beta   90.00
_cell.angle_gamma   90.00
#
_symmetry.space_group_name_H-M   'P 1'
#
loop_
_entity.id
_entity.type
_entity.pdbx_description
1 polymer ?
#
loop_
_entity_poly.entity_id
_entity_poly.type
_entity_poly.pdbx_seq_one_letter_code
_entity_poly.pdbx_strand_id
1 'polypeptide(L)'
;MVDDVTQPVTQPTKPSRLKLILFIETFIFIIIIVTSLLVFIIRKNQTTKNSAFSPTPTIQAENKMNVPIETKYENPFNDKTQYQNPFSKNTNPFDNLK
;
A
#
# COMPACT_ATOMS: atom_id res chain seq x y z
N MET A 1 61.28 -59.38 -35.86
CA MET A 1 61.55 -58.54 -34.67
C MET A 1 60.45 -57.50 -34.65
N VAL A 2 59.56 -57.61 -33.66
CA VAL A 2 58.49 -56.62 -33.42
C VAL A 2 59.03 -55.76 -32.29
N ASP A 3 59.40 -54.52 -32.61
CA ASP A 3 59.87 -53.57 -31.61
C ASP A 3 58.65 -53.08 -30.81
N ASP A 4 58.62 -53.47 -29.54
CA ASP A 4 57.62 -53.06 -28.56
C ASP A 4 57.84 -51.57 -28.24
N VAL A 5 56.96 -50.72 -28.78
CA VAL A 5 57.00 -49.27 -28.54
C VAL A 5 56.38 -49.00 -27.17
N THR A 6 57.18 -49.16 -26.12
CA THR A 6 56.84 -48.81 -24.76
C THR A 6 56.65 -47.30 -24.66
N GLN A 7 55.40 -46.83 -24.75
CA GLN A 7 55.09 -45.42 -24.49
C GLN A 7 55.36 -45.08 -23.02
N PRO A 8 55.97 -43.91 -22.72
CA PRO A 8 56.20 -43.50 -21.34
C PRO A 8 54.85 -43.22 -20.66
N VAL A 9 54.53 -44.01 -19.64
CA VAL A 9 53.37 -43.79 -18.78
C VAL A 9 53.60 -42.48 -18.00
N THR A 10 52.92 -41.41 -18.40
CA THR A 10 52.93 -40.13 -17.68
C THR A 10 52.28 -40.30 -16.31
N GLN A 11 53.08 -40.27 -15.25
CA GLN A 11 52.60 -40.28 -13.88
C GLN A 11 51.94 -38.94 -13.52
N PRO A 12 50.83 -38.95 -12.75
CA PRO A 12 50.18 -37.73 -12.30
C PRO A 12 51.10 -36.98 -11.32
N THR A 13 51.57 -35.81 -11.74
CA THR A 13 52.42 -34.95 -10.91
C THR A 13 51.63 -34.45 -9.71
N LYS A 14 52.06 -34.80 -8.49
CA LYS A 14 51.41 -34.39 -7.24
C LYS A 14 51.34 -32.86 -7.16
N PRO A 15 50.15 -32.25 -7.02
CA PRO A 15 50.06 -30.80 -6.94
C PRO A 15 50.74 -30.28 -5.67
N SER A 16 51.47 -29.17 -5.81
CA SER A 16 52.05 -28.46 -4.67
C SER A 16 50.96 -28.07 -3.68
N ARG A 17 51.20 -28.26 -2.38
CA ARG A 17 50.24 -28.00 -1.30
C ARG A 17 49.68 -26.57 -1.34
N LEU A 18 50.48 -25.60 -1.79
CA LEU A 18 50.04 -24.21 -1.98
C LEU A 18 48.96 -24.07 -3.06
N LYS A 19 49.09 -24.77 -4.19
CA LYS A 19 48.09 -24.75 -5.27
C LYS A 19 46.78 -25.41 -4.81
N LEU A 20 46.88 -26.45 -3.98
CA LEU A 20 45.70 -27.09 -3.37
C LEU A 20 44.96 -26.15 -2.43
N ILE A 21 45.68 -25.42 -1.56
CA ILE A 21 45.07 -24.47 -0.63
C ILE A 21 44.37 -23.32 -1.38
N LEU A 22 45.04 -22.72 -2.36
CA LEU A 22 44.46 -21.66 -3.19
C LEU A 22 43.21 -22.13 -3.95
N PHE A 23 43.21 -23.38 -4.41
CA PHE A 23 42.05 -23.99 -5.06
C PHE A 23 40.88 -24.17 -4.09
N ILE A 24 41.15 -24.60 -2.85
CA ILE A 24 40.12 -24.75 -1.81
C ILE A 24 39.52 -23.39 -1.43
N GLU A 25 40.35 -22.37 -1.21
CA GLU A 25 39.86 -21.02 -0.87
C GLU A 25 38.99 -20.42 -1.98
N THR A 26 39.44 -20.52 -3.23
CA THR A 26 38.64 -20.05 -4.38
C THR A 26 37.34 -20.84 -4.53
N PHE A 27 37.36 -22.15 -4.30
CA PHE A 27 36.15 -22.97 -4.32
C PHE A 27 35.15 -22.57 -3.23
N ILE A 28 35.62 -22.33 -2.01
CA ILE A 28 34.78 -21.83 -0.90
C ILE A 28 34.19 -20.46 -1.25
N PHE A 29 35.00 -19.56 -1.82
CA PHE A 29 34.54 -18.23 -2.21
C PHE A 29 33.44 -18.29 -3.28
N ILE A 30 33.57 -19.17 -4.27
CA ILE A 30 32.53 -19.41 -5.30
C ILE A 30 31.25 -19.92 -4.64
N ILE A 31 31.33 -20.86 -3.69
CA ILE A 31 30.15 -21.35 -2.96
C ILE A 31 29.43 -20.22 -2.22
N ILE A 32 30.17 -19.33 -1.55
CA ILE A 32 29.59 -18.17 -0.85
C ILE A 32 28.86 -17.24 -1.81
N ILE A 33 29.43 -16.98 -2.99
CA ILE A 33 28.80 -16.14 -4.02
C ILE A 33 27.52 -16.80 -4.53
N VAL A 34 27.57 -18.08 -4.89
CA VAL A 34 26.42 -18.81 -5.44
C VAL A 34 25.28 -18.87 -4.42
N THR A 35 25.58 -19.20 -3.16
CA THR A 35 24.57 -19.27 -2.09
C THR A 35 23.97 -17.89 -1.80
N SER A 36 24.78 -16.83 -1.78
CA SER A 36 24.31 -15.46 -1.59
C SER A 36 23.40 -15.00 -2.73
N LEU A 37 23.75 -15.33 -3.99
CA LEU A 37 22.92 -15.04 -5.15
C LEU A 37 21.60 -15.81 -5.10
N LEU A 38 21.62 -17.07 -4.69
CA LEU A 38 20.42 -17.91 -4.54
C LEU A 38 19.45 -17.31 -3.51
N VAL A 39 19.96 -16.91 -2.33
CA VAL A 39 19.17 -16.24 -1.28
C VAL A 39 18.58 -14.92 -1.77
N PHE A 40 19.35 -14.13 -2.53
CA PHE A 40 18.88 -12.88 -3.11
C PHE A 40 17.72 -13.09 -4.10
N ILE A 41 17.81 -14.09 -4.98
CA ILE A 41 16.75 -14.44 -5.93
C ILE A 41 15.48 -14.90 -5.20
N ILE A 42 15.62 -15.75 -4.17
CA ILE A 42 14.48 -16.22 -3.37
C ILE A 42 13.79 -15.04 -2.67
N ARG A 43 14.55 -14.14 -2.02
CA ARG A 43 13.97 -12.95 -1.36
C ARG A 43 13.29 -12.00 -2.34
N LYS A 44 13.86 -11.79 -3.52
CA LYS A 44 13.25 -10.97 -4.58
C LYS A 44 11.93 -11.57 -5.07
N ASN A 45 11.86 -12.89 -5.22
CA ASN A 45 10.63 -13.57 -5.65
C ASN A 45 9.59 -13.68 -4.53
N GLN A 46 9.99 -13.66 -3.26
CA GLN A 46 9.05 -13.62 -2.12
C GLN A 46 8.48 -12.22 -1.91
N THR A 47 9.26 -11.17 -2.13
CA THR A 47 8.78 -9.78 -2.04
C THR A 47 7.76 -9.46 -3.14
N THR A 48 7.87 -10.04 -4.34
CA THR A 48 6.84 -9.85 -5.38
C THR A 48 5.57 -10.67 -5.14
N LYS A 49 5.66 -11.84 -4.50
CA LYS A 49 4.48 -12.66 -4.15
C LYS A 49 3.72 -12.16 -2.92
N ASN A 50 4.42 -11.54 -1.98
CA ASN A 50 3.85 -10.95 -0.76
C ASN A 50 3.69 -9.43 -0.84
N SER A 51 4.02 -8.80 -1.97
CA SER A 51 3.56 -7.44 -2.27
C SER A 51 2.09 -7.50 -2.69
N ALA A 52 1.25 -7.97 -1.76
CA ALA A 52 -0.09 -7.45 -1.64
C ALA A 52 0.07 -6.01 -1.12
N PHE A 53 0.56 -5.13 -1.99
CA PHE A 53 0.35 -3.70 -1.83
C PHE A 53 -1.16 -3.56 -1.82
N SER A 54 -1.72 -3.54 -0.62
CA SER A 54 -3.15 -3.33 -0.39
C SER A 54 -3.49 -2.09 -1.20
N PRO A 55 -4.31 -2.19 -2.26
CA PRO A 55 -4.73 -1.00 -2.97
C PRO A 55 -5.35 -0.12 -1.90
N THR A 56 -4.77 1.07 -1.73
CA THR A 56 -5.27 2.11 -0.84
C THR A 56 -6.80 2.07 -0.93
N PRO A 57 -7.54 1.88 0.17
CA PRO A 57 -8.97 1.67 0.09
C PRO A 57 -9.53 2.86 -0.68
N THR A 58 -9.98 2.61 -1.91
CA THR A 58 -10.62 3.62 -2.73
C THR A 58 -11.85 4.01 -1.95
N ILE A 59 -11.81 5.17 -1.30
CA ILE A 59 -12.98 5.78 -0.69
C ILE A 59 -13.92 5.97 -1.87
N GLN A 60 -14.90 5.08 -1.98
CA GLN A 60 -15.95 5.18 -2.97
C GLN A 60 -16.54 6.58 -2.79
N ALA A 61 -16.46 7.37 -3.86
CA ALA A 61 -16.93 8.74 -3.84
C ALA A 61 -18.32 8.74 -3.21
N GLU A 62 -18.42 9.49 -2.12
CA GLU A 62 -19.59 9.72 -1.30
C GLU A 62 -20.84 9.69 -2.18
N ASN A 63 -21.70 8.69 -1.93
CA ASN A 63 -23.03 8.64 -2.53
C ASN A 63 -23.74 9.90 -2.07
N LYS A 64 -23.71 10.94 -2.92
CA LYS A 64 -24.34 12.23 -2.64
C LYS A 64 -25.83 11.94 -2.55
N MET A 65 -26.30 11.71 -1.33
CA MET A 65 -27.71 11.57 -1.02
C MET A 65 -28.39 12.84 -1.52
N ASN A 66 -29.08 12.71 -2.65
CA ASN A 66 -29.81 13.81 -3.25
C ASN A 66 -31.08 14.02 -2.42
N VAL A 67 -30.93 14.73 -1.31
CA VAL A 67 -32.06 15.16 -0.50
C VAL A 67 -32.76 16.27 -1.28
N PRO A 68 -34.02 16.08 -1.72
CA PRO A 68 -34.74 17.15 -2.38
C PRO A 68 -34.92 18.30 -1.37
N ILE A 69 -34.38 19.46 -1.73
CA ILE A 69 -34.61 20.68 -0.95
C ILE A 69 -36.04 21.12 -1.26
N GLU A 70 -36.95 20.90 -0.32
CA GLU A 70 -38.31 21.44 -0.39
C GLU A 70 -38.24 22.97 -0.27
N THR A 71 -38.31 23.66 -1.41
CA THR A 71 -38.23 25.13 -1.44
C THR A 71 -39.54 25.82 -1.05
N LYS A 72 -40.59 25.04 -0.75
CA LYS A 72 -41.91 25.56 -0.42
C LYS A 72 -42.17 25.37 1.07
N TYR A 73 -42.10 26.45 1.82
CA TYR A 73 -42.56 26.52 3.20
C TYR A 73 -44.00 27.00 3.22
N GLU A 74 -44.94 26.12 3.56
CA GLU A 74 -46.32 26.53 3.84
C GLU A 74 -46.34 27.28 5.17
N ASN A 75 -46.62 28.59 5.12
CA ASN A 75 -46.77 29.39 6.32
C ASN A 75 -47.97 28.88 7.13
N PRO A 76 -47.77 28.33 8.35
CA PRO A 76 -48.87 27.84 9.18
C PRO A 76 -49.71 29.00 9.77
N PHE A 77 -49.22 30.24 9.64
CA PHE A 77 -49.89 31.44 10.08
C PHE A 77 -50.64 32.08 8.90
N ASN A 78 -51.89 31.71 8.72
CA ASN A 78 -52.82 32.40 7.83
C ASN A 78 -53.49 33.56 8.60
N ASP A 79 -54.18 34.47 7.90
CA ASP A 79 -54.85 35.61 8.55
C ASP A 79 -55.89 35.19 9.61
N LYS A 80 -56.31 33.92 9.62
CA LYS A 80 -57.23 33.35 10.61
C LYS A 80 -56.53 32.84 11.87
N THR A 81 -55.22 32.57 11.82
CA THR A 81 -54.41 32.08 12.96
C THR A 81 -53.47 33.14 13.52
N GLN A 82 -53.50 34.36 12.99
CA GLN A 82 -52.79 35.51 13.55
C GLN A 82 -53.32 35.85 14.95
N TYR A 83 -52.40 36.12 15.87
CA TYR A 83 -52.73 36.57 17.22
C TYR A 83 -53.53 37.89 17.16
N GLN A 84 -54.78 37.85 17.61
CA GLN A 84 -55.58 39.06 17.78
C GLN A 84 -55.29 39.66 19.15
N ASN A 85 -54.70 40.86 19.16
CA ASN A 85 -54.46 41.59 20.40
C ASN A 85 -55.80 41.92 21.08
N PRO A 86 -56.10 41.36 22.28
CA PRO A 86 -57.36 41.60 22.97
C PRO A 86 -57.53 43.04 23.48
N PHE A 87 -56.44 43.81 23.53
CA PHE A 87 -56.45 45.22 23.95
C PHE A 87 -56.45 46.19 22.77
N SER A 88 -56.53 45.70 21.53
CA SER A 88 -56.60 46.54 20.32
C SER A 88 -57.80 47.49 20.29
N LYS A 89 -58.86 47.16 21.04
CA LYS A 89 -60.06 48.00 21.20
C LYS A 89 -60.04 48.91 22.41
N ASN A 90 -59.04 48.79 23.29
CA ASN A 90 -58.90 49.66 24.45
C ASN A 90 -58.20 50.94 24.04
N THR A 91 -58.87 52.07 24.24
CA THR A 91 -58.26 53.39 24.13
C THR A 91 -57.12 53.50 25.13
N ASN A 92 -55.94 53.91 24.69
CA ASN A 92 -54.80 54.07 25.59
C ASN A 92 -55.07 55.29 26.50
N PRO A 93 -55.03 55.12 27.85
CA PRO A 93 -55.36 56.18 28.79
C PRO A 93 -54.38 57.36 28.75
N PHE A 94 -53.25 57.23 28.05
CA PHE A 94 -52.24 58.28 27.90
C PHE A 94 -52.27 58.98 26.54
N ASP A 95 -53.16 58.62 25.62
CA ASP A 95 -53.22 59.21 24.27
C ASP A 95 -53.52 60.73 24.29
N ASN A 96 -54.14 61.23 25.37
CA ASN A 96 -54.54 62.63 25.51
C ASN A 96 -53.60 63.47 26.41
N LEU A 97 -52.45 62.93 26.83
CA LEU A 97 -51.44 63.71 27.55
C LEU A 97 -50.43 64.28 26.54
N LYS A 98 -50.62 65.56 26.17
CA LYS A 98 -49.60 66.38 25.50
C LYS A 98 -48.97 67.34 26.50
#